data_AF-A0A061GZP5-F1
#
_entry.id   AF-A0A061GZP5-F1
#
_cell.length_a   1.000
_cell.length_b   1.000
_cell.length_c   1.000
_cell.angle_alpha   90.00
_cell.angle_beta   90.00
_cell.angle_gamma   90.00
#
_symmetry.space_group_name_H-M   'P 1'
#
loop_
_entity.id
_entity.type
_entity.pdbx_description
1 polymer ?
#
loop_
_entity_poly.entity_id
_entity_poly.type
_entity_poly.pdbx_seq_one_letter_code
_entity_poly.pdbx_strand_id
1 'polypeptide(L)'
;MDSAMDAWNVLKQNYAQPDDTRVCNLQFTLGNVTQGTQSVDTYFVELKGIWEEFRNYRPLPSCQYENCNPECFKKYTDQYKKDMVFRFLNGLNDSFSAVRSQIILMDPIPTLDKVYSLMLREEAQRNILFQTQPMLELSAMLAAANTKKKKTGRT
;
A
#
# COMPACT_ATOMS: atom_id res chain seq x y z
N MET A 1 -42.59 6.41 23.61
CA MET A 1 -41.31 6.91 23.07
C MET A 1 -41.70 8.20 22.38
N ASP A 2 -41.56 9.32 23.06
CA ASP A 2 -42.43 10.47 22.78
C ASP A 2 -41.68 11.62 22.09
N SER A 3 -40.46 11.36 21.60
CA SER A 3 -39.72 12.26 20.74
C SER A 3 -38.89 11.52 19.70
N ALA A 4 -38.72 12.13 18.52
CA ALA A 4 -37.75 11.68 17.52
C ALA A 4 -36.32 11.58 18.12
N MET A 5 -36.03 12.39 19.14
CA MET A 5 -34.78 12.33 19.90
C MET A 5 -34.65 11.02 20.68
N ASP A 6 -35.74 10.52 21.28
CA ASP A 6 -35.73 9.26 22.04
C ASP A 6 -35.56 8.07 21.11
N ALA A 7 -36.25 8.08 19.97
CA ALA A 7 -36.07 7.08 18.92
C ALA A 7 -34.63 7.09 18.39
N TRP A 8 -34.04 8.27 18.14
CA TRP A 8 -32.64 8.41 17.73
C TRP A 8 -31.67 7.90 18.80
N ASN A 9 -31.91 8.21 20.07
CA ASN A 9 -31.06 7.75 21.17
C ASN A 9 -31.14 6.24 21.37
N VAL A 10 -32.31 5.62 21.20
CA VAL A 10 -32.48 4.16 21.23
C VAL A 10 -31.78 3.51 20.03
N LEU A 11 -31.91 4.08 18.83
CA LEU A 11 -31.18 3.60 17.66
C LEU A 11 -29.67 3.73 17.85
N LYS A 12 -29.19 4.86 18.37
CA LYS A 12 -27.79 5.08 18.71
C LYS A 12 -27.32 4.08 19.77
N GLN A 13 -28.08 3.85 20.84
CA GLN A 13 -27.69 2.87 21.87
C GLN A 13 -27.67 1.42 21.35
N ASN A 14 -28.60 1.06 20.46
CA ASN A 14 -28.74 -0.32 19.98
C ASN A 14 -27.87 -0.65 18.77
N TYR A 15 -27.53 0.36 17.95
CA TYR A 15 -26.85 0.17 16.67
C TYR A 15 -25.57 1.00 16.51
N ALA A 16 -25.28 1.96 17.39
CA ALA A 16 -23.89 2.37 17.55
C ALA A 16 -23.18 1.23 18.28
N GLN A 17 -22.62 0.29 17.51
CA GLN A 17 -21.53 -0.52 18.04
C GLN A 17 -20.56 0.42 18.74
N PRO A 18 -19.94 0.03 19.87
CA PRO A 18 -18.89 0.85 20.45
C PRO A 18 -17.87 1.09 19.33
N ASP A 19 -17.68 2.37 18.97
CA ASP A 19 -16.75 2.78 17.91
C ASP A 19 -15.40 2.08 18.13
N ASP A 20 -15.03 1.82 19.39
CA ASP A 20 -13.83 1.10 19.79
C ASP A 20 -13.73 -0.35 19.28
N THR A 21 -14.82 -1.12 19.15
CA THR A 21 -14.75 -2.46 18.53
C THR A 21 -14.48 -2.35 17.04
N ARG A 22 -15.12 -1.39 16.35
CA ARG A 22 -14.87 -1.17 14.92
C ARG A 22 -13.46 -0.63 14.70
N VAL A 23 -13.02 0.33 15.51
CA VAL A 23 -11.66 0.88 15.55
C VAL A 23 -10.64 -0.23 15.80
N CYS A 24 -10.87 -1.13 16.76
CA CYS A 24 -9.98 -2.26 17.05
C CYS A 24 -9.87 -3.21 15.85
N ASN A 25 -11.01 -3.58 15.24
CA ASN A 25 -11.04 -4.41 14.04
C ASN A 25 -10.33 -3.73 12.86
N LEU A 26 -10.59 -2.45 12.61
CA LEU A 26 -9.95 -1.69 11.54
C LEU A 26 -8.45 -1.55 11.80
N GLN A 27 -8.00 -1.33 13.04
CA GLN A 27 -6.57 -1.33 13.39
C GLN A 27 -5.93 -2.68 13.12
N PHE A 28 -6.59 -3.78 13.49
CA PHE A 28 -6.10 -5.13 13.24
C PHE A 28 -6.01 -5.43 11.73
N THR A 29 -7.06 -5.15 10.97
CA THR A 29 -7.08 -5.36 9.52
C THR A 29 -6.07 -4.47 8.84
N LEU A 30 -6.05 -3.18 9.20
CA LEU A 30 -5.06 -2.23 8.72
C LEU A 30 -3.66 -2.72 9.04
N GLY A 31 -3.41 -3.36 10.19
CA GLY A 31 -2.13 -3.92 10.63
C GLY A 31 -1.71 -5.23 9.96
N ASN A 32 -2.63 -5.96 9.33
CA ASN A 32 -2.36 -7.28 8.73
C ASN A 32 -2.61 -7.37 7.22
N VAL A 33 -3.22 -6.36 6.60
CA VAL A 33 -3.37 -6.31 5.13
C VAL A 33 -2.01 -6.34 4.44
N THR A 34 -1.87 -7.21 3.44
CA THR A 34 -0.65 -7.42 2.64
C THR A 34 -1.05 -7.68 1.18
N GLN A 35 -0.12 -7.47 0.25
CA GLN A 35 -0.33 -7.67 -1.19
C GLN A 35 -0.66 -9.13 -1.53
N GLY A 36 0.03 -10.09 -0.88
CA GLY A 36 -0.15 -11.51 -1.16
C GLY A 36 0.09 -11.83 -2.64
N THR A 37 -0.91 -12.36 -3.33
CA THR A 37 -0.82 -12.69 -4.77
C THR A 37 -1.47 -11.64 -5.68
N GLN A 38 -1.98 -10.55 -5.11
CA GLN A 38 -2.66 -9.49 -5.85
C GLN A 38 -1.67 -8.53 -6.51
N SER A 39 -2.15 -7.74 -7.47
CA SER A 39 -1.39 -6.62 -8.04
C SER A 39 -1.18 -5.52 -7.00
N VAL A 40 -0.18 -4.66 -7.23
CA VAL A 40 0.07 -3.47 -6.41
C VAL A 40 -1.16 -2.56 -6.36
N ASP A 41 -1.86 -2.39 -7.48
CA ASP A 41 -3.07 -1.55 -7.57
C ASP A 41 -4.21 -2.07 -6.69
N THR A 42 -4.54 -3.37 -6.79
CA THR A 42 -5.61 -3.98 -5.99
C THR A 42 -5.33 -3.88 -4.50
N TYR A 43 -4.09 -4.19 -4.09
CA TYR A 43 -3.66 -4.04 -2.71
C TYR A 43 -3.74 -2.59 -2.22
N PHE A 44 -3.30 -1.63 -3.03
CA PHE A 44 -3.35 -0.21 -2.66
C PHE A 44 -4.78 0.29 -2.46
N VAL A 45 -5.71 -0.10 -3.34
CA VAL A 45 -7.12 0.26 -3.23
C VAL A 45 -7.74 -0.33 -1.96
N GLU A 46 -7.47 -1.59 -1.64
CA GLU A 46 -7.95 -2.24 -0.42
C GLU A 46 -7.40 -1.55 0.84
N LEU A 47 -6.08 -1.35 0.91
CA LEU A 47 -5.42 -0.67 2.02
C LEU A 47 -6.00 0.74 2.23
N LYS A 48 -6.16 1.50 1.14
CA LYS A 48 -6.71 2.86 1.19
C LYS A 48 -8.17 2.83 1.64
N GLY A 49 -8.98 1.88 1.19
CA GLY A 49 -10.36 1.72 1.65
C GLY A 49 -10.45 1.53 3.17
N ILE A 50 -9.67 0.62 3.72
CA ILE A 50 -9.61 0.36 5.18
C ILE A 50 -9.16 1.61 5.94
N TRP A 51 -8.16 2.32 5.42
CA TRP A 51 -7.62 3.53 6.02
C TRP A 51 -8.62 4.70 6.04
N GLU A 52 -9.30 4.95 4.92
CA GLU A 52 -10.31 6.00 4.81
C GLU A 52 -11.48 5.73 5.77
N GLU A 53 -11.89 4.47 5.88
CA GLU A 53 -12.89 4.07 6.86
C GLU A 53 -12.40 4.30 8.30
N PHE A 54 -11.16 3.90 8.62
CA PHE A 54 -10.56 4.13 9.92
C PHE A 54 -10.52 5.62 10.29
N ARG A 55 -10.24 6.50 9.33
CA ARG A 55 -10.22 7.95 9.54
C ARG A 55 -11.60 8.53 9.86
N ASN A 56 -12.70 7.88 9.45
CA ASN A 56 -14.05 8.31 9.84
C ASN A 56 -14.29 8.15 11.34
N TYR A 57 -13.68 7.14 11.96
CA TYR A 57 -13.77 6.90 13.41
C TYR A 57 -12.67 7.61 14.21
N ARG A 58 -11.51 7.84 13.59
CA ARG A 58 -10.34 8.52 14.19
C ARG A 58 -9.88 9.66 13.28
N PRO A 59 -10.61 10.79 13.23
CA PRO A 59 -10.23 11.92 12.39
C PRO A 59 -8.92 12.54 12.88
N LEU A 60 -8.18 13.14 11.94
CA LEU A 60 -6.99 13.92 12.29
C LEU A 60 -7.39 15.12 13.16
N PRO A 61 -6.58 15.47 14.16
CA PRO A 61 -6.85 16.64 15.00
C PRO A 61 -6.85 17.90 14.14
N SER A 62 -7.93 18.67 14.26
CA SER A 62 -8.06 20.00 13.66
C SER A 62 -8.19 21.04 14.75
N CYS A 63 -7.63 22.23 14.52
CA CYS A 63 -7.80 23.31 15.47
C CYS A 63 -9.19 23.93 15.35
N GLN A 64 -9.87 24.14 16.47
CA GLN A 64 -11.26 24.64 16.51
C GLN A 64 -11.34 26.17 16.64
N TYR A 65 -10.21 26.87 16.79
CA TYR A 65 -10.16 28.31 16.94
C TYR A 65 -10.00 29.02 15.58
N GLU A 66 -10.75 30.10 15.36
CA GLU A 66 -10.76 30.86 14.10
C GLU A 66 -9.39 31.43 13.70
N ASN A 67 -8.54 31.78 14.67
CA ASN A 67 -7.18 32.31 14.45
C ASN A 67 -6.08 31.29 14.73
N CYS A 68 -6.38 30.01 14.65
CA CYS A 68 -5.38 28.99 14.93
C CYS A 68 -4.31 28.93 13.84
N ASN A 69 -3.05 28.86 14.26
CA ASN A 69 -1.94 28.64 13.34
C ASN A 69 -2.18 27.34 12.54
N PRO A 70 -2.19 27.38 11.19
CA PRO A 70 -2.31 26.19 10.35
C PRO A 70 -1.26 25.11 10.66
N GLU A 71 -0.13 25.50 11.27
CA GLU A 71 0.95 24.57 11.62
C GLU A 71 0.76 23.83 12.95
N CYS A 72 -0.32 24.11 13.70
CA CYS A 72 -0.53 23.57 15.06
C CYS A 72 -0.40 22.04 15.14
N PHE A 73 -0.84 21.33 14.10
CA PHE A 73 -0.76 19.86 13.99
C PHE A 73 0.12 19.38 12.82
N LYS A 74 0.98 20.24 12.26
CA LYS A 74 1.79 19.91 11.08
C LYS A 74 2.68 18.69 11.32
N LYS A 75 3.45 18.67 12.41
CA LYS A 75 4.32 17.54 12.77
C LYS A 75 3.54 16.22 12.90
N TYR A 76 2.38 16.25 13.55
CA TYR A 76 1.52 15.09 13.69
C TYR A 76 0.98 14.60 12.34
N THR A 77 0.53 15.54 11.50
CA THR A 77 0.01 15.25 10.16
C THR A 77 1.10 14.68 9.24
N ASP A 78 2.32 15.21 9.32
CA ASP A 78 3.46 14.74 8.54
C ASP A 78 3.91 13.35 8.98
N GLN A 79 3.94 13.08 10.30
CA GLN A 79 4.17 11.74 10.85
C GLN A 79 3.10 10.75 10.39
N TYR A 80 1.82 11.11 10.49
CA TYR A 80 0.71 10.28 10.05
C TYR A 80 0.79 9.93 8.55
N LYS A 81 1.12 10.90 7.69
CA LYS A 81 1.37 10.67 6.25
C LYS A 81 2.57 9.75 6.01
N LYS A 82 3.63 9.88 6.81
CA LYS A 82 4.82 9.03 6.74
C LYS A 82 4.51 7.60 7.17
N ASP A 83 3.73 7.41 8.24
CA ASP A 83 3.27 6.09 8.68
C ASP A 83 2.43 5.41 7.60
N MET A 84 1.72 6.18 6.77
CA MET A 84 1.05 5.64 5.59
C MET A 84 1.92 5.14 4.48
N VAL A 85 2.99 5.86 4.20
CA VAL A 85 3.99 5.35 3.27
C VAL A 85 4.56 4.04 3.79
N PHE A 86 4.91 3.96 5.07
CA PHE A 86 5.47 2.75 5.66
C PHE A 86 4.48 1.59 5.71
N ARG A 87 3.21 1.84 6.04
CA ARG A 87 2.17 0.81 6.02
C ARG A 87 2.02 0.20 4.64
N PHE A 88 1.94 1.04 3.61
CA PHE A 88 1.88 0.58 2.23
C PHE A 88 3.10 -0.27 1.88
N LEU A 89 4.32 0.25 2.11
CA LEU A 89 5.58 -0.42 1.79
C LEU A 89 5.78 -1.75 2.56
N ASN A 90 5.33 -1.84 3.80
CA ASN A 90 5.50 -3.03 4.64
C ASN A 90 4.59 -4.19 4.24
N GLY A 91 3.42 -3.89 3.67
CA GLY A 91 2.53 -4.94 3.15
C GLY A 91 2.83 -5.36 1.72
N LEU A 92 3.76 -4.72 1.01
CA LEU A 92 4.20 -5.17 -0.32
C LEU A 92 5.05 -6.43 -0.23
N ASN A 93 5.00 -7.23 -1.30
CA ASN A 93 5.79 -8.45 -1.42
C ASN A 93 7.30 -8.18 -1.41
N ASP A 94 8.08 -9.18 -0.97
CA ASP A 94 9.55 -9.09 -0.89
C ASP A 94 10.23 -8.85 -2.25
N SER A 95 9.52 -9.13 -3.35
CA SER A 95 9.91 -8.73 -4.70
C SER A 95 10.20 -7.24 -4.84
N PHE A 96 9.57 -6.39 -4.03
CA PHE A 96 9.73 -4.94 -4.04
C PHE A 96 10.77 -4.43 -3.01
N SER A 97 11.45 -5.34 -2.30
CA SER A 97 12.39 -5.00 -1.21
C SER A 97 13.47 -4.00 -1.62
N ALA A 98 14.02 -4.11 -2.83
CA ALA A 98 15.04 -3.18 -3.33
C ALA A 98 14.50 -1.74 -3.47
N VAL A 99 13.34 -1.56 -4.09
CA VAL A 99 12.71 -0.24 -4.26
C VAL A 99 12.23 0.31 -2.93
N ARG A 100 11.72 -0.55 -2.04
CA ARG A 100 11.38 -0.18 -0.65
C ARG A 100 12.58 0.43 0.07
N SER A 101 13.74 -0.23 0.03
CA SER A 101 14.97 0.29 0.64
C SER A 101 15.39 1.64 0.04
N GLN A 102 15.31 1.80 -1.29
CA GLN A 102 15.64 3.06 -1.95
C GLN A 102 14.72 4.20 -1.48
N ILE A 103 13.41 3.95 -1.38
CA ILE A 103 12.44 4.96 -0.94
C ILE A 103 12.68 5.37 0.52
N ILE A 104 12.99 4.42 1.40
CA ILE A 104 13.29 4.70 2.82
C ILE A 104 14.52 5.60 2.98
N LEU A 105 15.49 5.49 2.08
CA LEU A 105 16.71 6.31 2.07
C LEU A 105 16.51 7.71 1.47
N MET A 106 15.35 8.03 0.90
CA MET A 106 15.05 9.37 0.38
C MET A 106 14.77 10.35 1.51
N ASP A 107 15.34 11.56 1.43
CA ASP A 107 15.06 12.67 2.34
C ASP A 107 14.66 13.95 1.56
N PRO A 108 13.43 14.46 1.71
CA PRO A 108 12.35 13.92 2.53
C PRO A 108 11.72 12.66 1.91
N ILE A 109 11.10 11.84 2.76
CA ILE A 109 10.35 10.67 2.29
C ILE A 109 9.24 11.11 1.32
N PRO A 110 9.05 10.44 0.18
CA PRO A 110 8.03 10.83 -0.79
C PRO A 110 6.60 10.69 -0.24
N THR A 111 5.65 11.38 -0.88
CA THR A 111 4.22 11.22 -0.58
C THR A 111 3.72 9.83 -0.95
N LEU A 112 2.64 9.39 -0.33
CA LEU A 112 2.01 8.09 -0.61
C LEU A 112 1.69 7.93 -2.10
N ASP A 113 1.14 8.95 -2.76
CA ASP A 113 0.79 8.89 -4.19
C ASP A 113 2.03 8.75 -5.10
N LYS A 114 3.15 9.37 -4.72
CA LYS A 114 4.42 9.22 -5.44
C LYS A 114 4.99 7.83 -5.24
N VAL A 115 4.96 7.30 -4.02
CA VAL A 115 5.37 5.92 -3.72
C VAL A 115 4.51 4.92 -4.47
N TYR A 116 3.20 5.12 -4.50
CA TYR A 116 2.26 4.29 -5.26
C TYR A 116 2.61 4.26 -6.75
N SER A 117 2.82 5.44 -7.36
CA SER A 117 3.21 5.56 -8.77
C SER A 117 4.55 4.86 -9.08
N LEU A 118 5.52 4.94 -8.16
CA LEU A 118 6.80 4.24 -8.28
C LEU A 118 6.61 2.71 -8.24
N MET A 119 5.74 2.21 -7.36
CA MET A 119 5.47 0.77 -7.26
C MET A 119 4.73 0.23 -8.48
N LEU A 120 3.78 0.98 -9.05
CA LEU A 120 3.14 0.61 -10.32
C LEU A 120 4.15 0.52 -11.46
N ARG A 121 5.09 1.48 -11.53
CA ARG A 121 6.15 1.47 -12.55
C ARG A 121 7.07 0.25 -12.37
N GLU A 122 7.46 -0.04 -11.13
CA GLU A 122 8.29 -1.20 -10.81
C GLU A 122 7.59 -2.50 -11.19
N GLU A 123 6.30 -2.67 -10.84
CA GLU A 123 5.50 -3.85 -11.19
C GLU A 123 5.45 -4.05 -12.72
N ALA A 124 5.18 -2.99 -13.48
CA ALA A 124 5.18 -3.03 -14.94
C ALA A 124 6.56 -3.41 -15.52
N GLN A 125 7.66 -2.84 -15.00
CA GLN A 125 9.01 -3.18 -15.44
C GLN A 125 9.38 -4.63 -15.15
N ARG A 126 9.01 -5.13 -13.98
CA ARG A 126 9.21 -6.53 -13.61
C ARG A 126 8.45 -7.48 -14.54
N ASN A 127 7.20 -7.16 -14.87
CA ASN A 127 6.40 -7.97 -15.79
C ASN A 127 7.05 -8.08 -17.18
N ILE A 128 7.69 -7.02 -17.69
CA ILE A 128 8.45 -7.07 -18.95
C ILE A 128 9.67 -7.98 -18.82
N LEU A 129 10.41 -7.88 -17.70
CA LEU A 129 11.57 -8.73 -17.45
C LEU A 129 11.17 -10.21 -17.38
N PHE A 130 10.06 -10.53 -16.71
CA PHE A 130 9.54 -11.90 -16.65
C PHE A 130 9.07 -12.42 -18.01
N GLN A 131 8.58 -11.57 -18.91
CA GLN A 131 8.21 -11.98 -20.27
C GLN A 131 9.44 -12.18 -21.19
N THR A 132 10.53 -11.45 -20.95
CA THR A 132 11.74 -11.51 -21.78
C THR A 132 12.73 -12.59 -21.33
N GLN A 133 12.73 -12.96 -20.05
CA GLN A 133 13.57 -14.05 -19.52
C GLN A 133 13.39 -15.40 -20.23
N PRO A 134 12.17 -15.92 -20.47
CA PRO A 134 11.97 -17.16 -21.22
C PRO A 134 12.56 -17.10 -22.63
N MET A 135 12.45 -15.95 -23.31
CA MET A 135 12.97 -15.76 -24.67
C MET A 135 14.51 -15.77 -24.70
N LEU A 136 15.15 -15.17 -23.69
CA LEU A 136 16.61 -15.14 -23.56
C LEU A 136 17.17 -16.53 -23.24
N GLU A 137 16.52 -17.29 -22.35
CA GLU A 137 16.91 -18.67 -22.06
C GLU A 137 16.72 -19.58 -23.28
N LEU A 138 15.61 -19.46 -24.01
CA LEU A 138 15.38 -20.23 -25.23
C LEU A 138 16.45 -19.93 -26.30
N SER A 139 16.80 -18.65 -26.46
CA SER A 139 17.84 -18.22 -27.40
C SER A 139 19.24 -18.72 -27.00
N ALA A 140 19.56 -18.68 -25.70
CA ALA A 140 20.81 -19.22 -25.16
C ALA A 140 20.91 -20.74 -25.34
N MET A 141 19.81 -21.48 -25.09
CA MET A 141 19.74 -22.92 -25.31
C MET A 141 19.89 -23.29 -26.80
N LEU A 142 19.26 -22.54 -27.71
CA LEU A 142 19.40 -22.72 -29.16
C LEU A 142 20.83 -22.42 -29.65
N ALA A 143 21.47 -21.37 -29.14
CA ALA A 143 22.87 -21.05 -29.45
C ALA A 143 23.84 -22.14 -28.94
N ALA A 144 23.62 -22.67 -27.75
CA ALA A 144 24.39 -23.78 -27.18
C ALA A 144 24.20 -25.09 -27.96
N ALA A 145 23.00 -25.34 -28.51
CA ALA A 145 22.75 -26.49 -29.37
C ALA A 145 23.49 -26.40 -30.72
N ASN A 146 23.54 -25.20 -31.32
CA ASN A 146 24.23 -24.98 -32.60
C ASN A 146 25.76 -25.07 -32.49
N THR A 147 26.34 -24.69 -31.35
CA THR A 147 27.79 -24.85 -31.12
C THR A 147 28.22 -26.30 -30.94
N LYS A 148 27.34 -27.19 -30.45
CA LYS A 148 27.60 -28.64 -30.36
C LYS A 148 27.57 -29.34 -31.73
N LYS A 149 26.72 -28.91 -32.67
CA LYS A 149 26.68 -29.46 -34.05
C LYS A 149 27.92 -29.11 -34.89
N LYS A 150 28.56 -27.96 -34.66
CA LYS A 150 29.77 -27.56 -35.41
C LYS A 150 31.04 -28.33 -35.03
N LYS A 151 31.11 -28.94 -33.85
CA LYS A 151 32.28 -29.70 -33.39
C LYS A 151 32.31 -31.17 -33.84
N THR A 152 31.22 -31.70 -34.39
CA THR A 152 31.06 -33.12 -34.75
C THR A 152 31.21 -33.43 -36.25
N GLY A 153 31.52 -32.43 -37.08
CA GLY A 153 31.59 -32.58 -38.55
C GLY A 153 32.97 -32.40 -39.18
N ARG A 154 34.07 -32.59 -38.43
CA ARG A 154 35.43 -32.45 -38.98
C ARG A 154 36.30 -33.64 -38.58
N THR A 155 36.12 -34.73 -39.32
CA THR A 155 37.08 -35.84 -39.50
C THR A 155 37.18 -36.08 -40.99
#